data_AF-A0A829HAG5-F1
#
_entry.id   AF-A0A829HAG5-F1
#
_cell.length_a   1.000
_cell.length_b   1.000
_cell.length_c   1.000
_cell.angle_alpha   90.00
_cell.angle_beta   90.00
_cell.angle_gamma   90.00
#
_symmetry.space_group_name_H-M   'P 1'
#
loop_
_entity.id
_entity.type
_entity.pdbx_description
1 polymer ?
#
loop_
_entity_poly.entity_id
_entity_poly.type
_entity_poly.pdbx_seq_one_letter_code
_entity_poly.pdbx_strand_id
1 'polypeptide(L)'
;MDHLAHDKKLMYLPEFEHAACGMGFIAQVDGHASHEIVEKALTMLQRMNHRGGTGAEPDTGDGAGILMAMPDAFFRDEMHRYELTLPAQGDYAVAQLFLPHDAEEKAAMLKAVVSQIDEAGFPVLWTRNVPFVYENCGPAAQQAMPGFVQVVVQRPTDTQAGQDFEDHLYALRRQLEKTFDRQAMYICSFSSRTIVYKGMLHAYQVSLFYPDLHNPQMKSAICLIHSRFSTNTFPSWDRAQPF
;
A
#
# COMPACT_ATOMS: atom_id res chain seq x y z
N MET A 1 -36.25 -18.10 2.75
CA MET A 1 -35.89 -18.28 1.33
C MET A 1 -37.15 -17.97 0.53
N ASP A 2 -37.07 -17.18 -0.55
CA ASP A 2 -38.17 -16.74 -1.44
C ASP A 2 -39.07 -15.54 -1.06
N HIS A 3 -38.50 -14.38 -0.71
CA HIS A 3 -39.25 -13.11 -0.71
C HIS A 3 -38.74 -12.03 -1.67
N LEU A 4 -37.76 -12.35 -2.53
CA LEU A 4 -37.28 -11.46 -3.60
C LEU A 4 -37.75 -11.93 -4.98
N ALA A 5 -38.89 -12.61 -5.05
CA ALA A 5 -39.49 -12.98 -6.31
C ALA A 5 -40.06 -11.74 -7.01
N HIS A 6 -39.26 -11.16 -7.90
CA HIS A 6 -39.66 -10.35 -9.06
C HIS A 6 -40.55 -9.13 -8.75
N ASP A 7 -39.99 -8.13 -8.07
CA ASP A 7 -40.60 -6.80 -8.07
C ASP A 7 -40.37 -6.13 -9.45
N LYS A 8 -41.34 -6.28 -10.36
CA LYS A 8 -41.33 -5.80 -11.76
C LYS A 8 -41.30 -4.26 -11.91
N LYS A 9 -40.92 -3.51 -10.88
CA LYS A 9 -40.85 -2.03 -10.87
C LYS A 9 -39.44 -1.47 -10.81
N LEU A 10 -38.40 -2.29 -10.69
CA LEU A 10 -37.02 -1.83 -10.75
C LEU A 10 -36.47 -1.99 -12.17
N MET A 11 -35.74 -0.98 -12.66
CA MET A 11 -34.90 -1.08 -13.87
C MET A 11 -33.62 -1.91 -13.62
N TYR A 12 -33.47 -2.44 -12.41
CA TYR A 12 -32.35 -3.30 -12.02
C TYR A 12 -32.72 -4.76 -12.29
N LEU A 13 -31.84 -5.42 -13.04
CA LEU A 13 -31.92 -6.83 -13.40
C LEU A 13 -30.65 -7.51 -12.85
N PRO A 14 -30.75 -8.41 -11.84
CA PRO A 14 -29.59 -9.03 -11.20
C PRO A 14 -28.64 -9.77 -12.16
N GLU A 15 -29.18 -10.28 -13.27
CA GLU A 15 -28.42 -10.95 -14.34
C GLU A 15 -27.42 -10.04 -15.07
N PHE A 16 -27.56 -8.71 -14.96
CA PHE A 16 -26.62 -7.72 -15.48
C PHE A 16 -25.71 -7.14 -14.39
N GLU A 17 -25.77 -7.63 -13.15
CA GLU A 17 -24.84 -7.22 -12.11
C GLU A 17 -23.47 -7.87 -12.34
N HIS A 18 -22.46 -7.03 -12.58
CA HIS A 18 -21.09 -7.46 -12.73
C HIS A 18 -20.21 -6.74 -11.70
N ALA A 19 -19.52 -7.50 -10.85
CA ALA A 19 -18.51 -6.95 -9.97
C ALA A 19 -17.37 -6.37 -10.82
N ALA A 20 -17.18 -5.06 -10.73
CA ALA A 20 -16.37 -4.34 -11.69
C ALA A 20 -14.87 -4.27 -11.36
N CYS A 21 -14.40 -4.68 -10.18
CA CYS A 21 -12.97 -4.62 -9.81
C CYS A 21 -12.08 -5.71 -10.47
N GLY A 22 -10.89 -5.31 -10.90
CA GLY A 22 -9.76 -6.17 -11.31
C GLY A 22 -8.94 -6.66 -10.13
N MET A 23 -8.64 -7.96 -10.06
CA MET A 23 -7.66 -8.51 -9.11
C MET A 23 -6.88 -9.65 -9.74
N GLY A 24 -5.64 -9.83 -9.29
CA GLY A 24 -4.80 -10.93 -9.72
C GLY A 24 -3.56 -11.04 -8.85
N PHE A 25 -2.86 -12.17 -8.94
CA PHE A 25 -1.57 -12.36 -8.28
C PHE A 25 -0.63 -13.16 -9.16
N ILE A 26 0.66 -13.01 -8.92
CA ILE A 26 1.73 -13.82 -9.49
C ILE A 26 2.66 -14.24 -8.36
N ALA A 27 3.09 -15.49 -8.36
CA ALA A 27 3.98 -16.04 -7.35
C ALA A 27 5.05 -16.92 -7.99
N GLN A 28 6.26 -16.87 -7.44
CA GLN A 28 7.32 -17.81 -7.74
C GLN A 28 7.11 -19.07 -6.91
N VAL A 29 6.93 -20.21 -7.58
CA VAL A 29 6.61 -21.50 -6.93
C VAL A 29 7.77 -21.99 -6.06
N ASP A 30 9.00 -21.67 -6.44
CA ASP A 30 10.21 -21.99 -5.70
C ASP A 30 10.56 -20.98 -4.59
N GLY A 31 9.79 -19.89 -4.49
CA GLY A 31 9.96 -18.84 -3.48
C GLY A 31 11.11 -17.86 -3.75
N HIS A 32 11.84 -17.97 -4.86
CA HIS A 32 12.96 -17.06 -5.14
C HIS A 32 12.45 -15.68 -5.55
N ALA A 33 12.88 -14.65 -4.83
CA ALA A 33 12.47 -13.28 -5.14
C ALA A 33 13.09 -12.78 -6.45
N SER A 34 12.27 -12.22 -7.34
CA SER A 34 12.71 -11.65 -8.62
C SER A 34 12.02 -10.33 -8.90
N HIS A 35 12.70 -9.43 -9.60
CA HIS A 35 12.11 -8.20 -10.10
C HIS A 35 11.17 -8.45 -11.28
N GLU A 36 11.43 -9.52 -12.04
CA GLU A 36 10.62 -9.91 -13.21
C GLU A 36 9.15 -10.14 -12.83
N ILE A 37 8.87 -10.69 -11.63
CA ILE A 37 7.48 -10.88 -11.21
C ILE A 37 6.79 -9.56 -10.84
N VAL A 38 7.55 -8.57 -10.38
CA VAL A 38 7.03 -7.23 -10.11
C VAL A 38 6.65 -6.58 -11.44
N GLU A 39 7.52 -6.61 -12.44
CA GLU A 39 7.22 -6.11 -13.79
C GLU A 39 6.01 -6.82 -14.43
N LYS A 40 5.93 -8.15 -14.30
CA LYS A 40 4.77 -8.93 -14.76
C LYS A 40 3.49 -8.54 -14.02
N ALA A 41 3.55 -8.34 -12.71
CA ALA A 41 2.41 -7.90 -11.91
C ALA A 41 1.93 -6.51 -12.34
N LEU A 42 2.84 -5.56 -12.57
CA LEU A 42 2.51 -4.21 -13.07
C LEU A 42 1.91 -4.26 -14.48
N THR A 43 2.46 -5.11 -15.36
CA THR A 43 1.90 -5.35 -16.69
C THR A 43 0.48 -5.90 -16.59
N MET A 44 0.25 -6.87 -15.70
CA MET A 44 -1.07 -7.44 -15.46
C MET A 44 -2.04 -6.38 -14.94
N LEU A 45 -1.60 -5.51 -14.02
CA LEU A 45 -2.40 -4.42 -13.48
C LEU A 45 -2.77 -3.42 -14.58
N GLN A 46 -1.82 -2.99 -15.40
CA GLN A 46 -2.08 -2.12 -16.55
C GLN A 46 -3.13 -2.71 -17.49
N ARG A 47 -3.09 -4.02 -17.74
CA ARG A 47 -4.09 -4.70 -18.60
C ARG A 47 -5.48 -4.75 -17.98
N MET A 48 -5.61 -4.60 -16.66
CA MET A 48 -6.89 -4.51 -15.95
C MET A 48 -7.50 -3.11 -15.96
N ASN A 49 -6.92 -2.11 -16.63
CA ASN A 49 -7.42 -0.74 -16.59
C ASN A 49 -8.88 -0.59 -17.06
N HIS A 50 -9.32 -1.42 -18.00
CA HIS A 50 -10.71 -1.45 -18.48
C HIS A 50 -11.71 -1.93 -17.40
N ARG A 51 -11.21 -2.45 -16.27
CA ARG A 51 -11.97 -2.86 -15.07
C ARG A 51 -11.73 -1.90 -13.90
N GLY A 52 -11.03 -0.80 -14.12
CA GLY A 52 -10.91 0.28 -13.15
C GLY A 52 -12.08 1.24 -13.30
N GLY A 53 -12.55 1.78 -12.18
CA GLY A 53 -13.45 2.92 -12.22
C GLY A 53 -12.67 4.21 -12.46
N THR A 54 -13.24 5.09 -13.27
CA THR A 54 -12.74 6.44 -13.48
C THR A 54 -13.58 7.39 -12.64
N GLY A 55 -12.92 8.31 -11.93
CA GLY A 55 -13.57 9.38 -11.20
C GLY A 55 -14.27 10.38 -12.13
N ALA A 56 -14.68 11.52 -11.57
CA ALA A 56 -15.33 12.58 -12.35
C ALA A 56 -14.43 13.14 -13.47
N GLU A 57 -13.12 13.02 -13.33
CA GLU A 57 -12.10 13.45 -14.29
C GLU A 57 -11.44 12.23 -14.95
N PRO A 58 -11.13 12.28 -16.27
CA PRO A 58 -10.59 11.14 -17.00
C PRO A 58 -9.32 10.52 -16.39
N ASP A 59 -8.45 11.33 -15.81
CA ASP A 59 -7.14 10.90 -15.30
C ASP A 59 -7.14 10.55 -13.81
N THR A 60 -8.29 10.61 -13.16
CA THR A 60 -8.47 10.22 -11.76
C THR A 60 -9.04 8.80 -11.69
N GLY A 61 -8.28 7.85 -11.15
CA GLY A 61 -8.76 6.48 -10.93
C GLY A 61 -9.36 6.27 -9.54
N ASP A 62 -10.27 5.31 -9.43
CA ASP A 62 -10.95 4.97 -8.16
C ASP A 62 -10.07 4.29 -7.12
N GLY A 63 -8.91 3.79 -7.56
CA GLY A 63 -7.89 3.20 -6.72
C GLY A 63 -7.24 1.98 -7.34
N ALA A 64 -5.92 1.91 -7.26
CA ALA A 64 -5.16 0.74 -7.69
C ALA A 64 -3.92 0.57 -6.81
N GLY A 65 -3.36 -0.64 -6.81
CA GLY A 65 -2.16 -0.92 -6.04
C GLY A 65 -1.60 -2.32 -6.25
N ILE A 66 -0.45 -2.52 -5.62
CA ILE A 66 0.32 -3.75 -5.59
C ILE A 66 0.76 -4.03 -4.14
N LEU A 67 0.52 -5.24 -3.68
CA LEU A 67 1.12 -5.83 -2.48
C LEU A 67 2.25 -6.73 -2.94
N MET A 68 3.38 -6.65 -2.26
CA MET A 68 4.57 -7.46 -2.53
C MET A 68 5.04 -8.14 -1.24
N ALA A 69 5.65 -9.31 -1.35
CA ALA A 69 6.57 -9.76 -0.31
C ALA A 69 7.70 -8.73 -0.13
N MET A 70 8.20 -8.61 1.11
CA MET A 70 9.17 -7.60 1.52
C MET A 70 10.43 -7.62 0.62
N PRO A 71 10.73 -6.52 -0.08
CA PRO A 71 11.89 -6.42 -0.98
C PRO A 71 13.17 -6.12 -0.17
N ASP A 72 13.72 -7.11 0.54
CA ASP A 72 14.88 -6.94 1.44
C ASP A 72 16.07 -6.25 0.76
N ALA A 73 16.44 -6.70 -0.45
CA ALA A 73 17.56 -6.14 -1.20
C ALA A 73 17.41 -4.63 -1.45
N PHE A 74 16.19 -4.17 -1.76
CA PHE A 74 15.91 -2.75 -1.96
C PHE A 74 16.11 -1.93 -0.68
N PHE A 75 15.53 -2.37 0.45
CA PHE A 75 15.66 -1.64 1.71
C PHE A 75 17.09 -1.65 2.24
N ARG A 76 17.80 -2.76 2.05
CA ARG A 76 19.20 -2.90 2.43
C ARG A 76 20.08 -1.92 1.64
N ASP A 77 19.90 -1.84 0.33
CA ASP A 77 20.62 -0.88 -0.52
C ASP A 77 20.27 0.57 -0.15
N GLU A 78 18.99 0.88 0.05
CA GLU A 78 18.54 2.23 0.42
C GLU A 78 19.10 2.68 1.78
N MET A 79 19.09 1.83 2.81
CA MET A 79 19.66 2.14 4.12
C MET A 79 21.19 2.24 4.09
N HIS A 80 21.85 1.39 3.31
CA HIS A 80 23.31 1.43 3.16
C HIS A 80 23.80 2.77 2.59
N ARG A 81 23.01 3.44 1.74
CA ARG A 81 23.32 4.79 1.23
C ARG A 81 23.41 5.87 2.32
N TYR A 82 22.85 5.59 3.50
CA TYR A 82 22.90 6.45 4.69
C TYR A 82 23.80 5.87 5.79
N GLU A 83 24.67 4.91 5.45
CA GLU A 83 25.56 4.22 6.40
C GLU A 83 24.80 3.49 7.53
N LEU A 84 23.53 3.13 7.27
CA LEU A 84 22.69 2.38 8.19
C LEU A 84 22.70 0.88 7.84
N THR A 85 22.74 0.03 8.86
CA THR A 85 22.68 -1.42 8.69
C THR A 85 21.27 -1.92 8.96
N LEU A 86 20.68 -2.58 7.97
CA LEU A 86 19.39 -3.25 8.13
C LEU A 86 19.58 -4.64 8.78
N PRO A 87 18.77 -5.02 9.79
CA PRO A 87 18.76 -6.36 10.35
C PRO A 87 18.52 -7.47 9.31
N ALA A 88 18.62 -8.73 9.75
CA ALA A 88 18.26 -9.86 8.90
C ALA A 88 16.79 -9.79 8.48
N GLN A 89 16.47 -10.33 7.31
CA GLN A 89 15.09 -10.42 6.84
C GLN A 89 14.22 -11.17 7.87
N GLY A 90 13.09 -10.58 8.25
CA GLY A 90 12.21 -11.09 9.32
C GLY A 90 12.53 -10.54 10.72
N ASP A 91 13.66 -9.86 10.91
CA ASP A 91 14.02 -9.14 12.14
C ASP A 91 13.83 -7.61 12.03
N TYR A 92 13.24 -7.16 10.93
CA TYR A 92 12.78 -5.79 10.73
C TYR A 92 11.41 -5.78 10.07
N ALA A 93 10.70 -4.67 10.20
CA ALA A 93 9.44 -4.43 9.52
C ALA A 93 9.40 -3.02 8.93
N VAL A 94 8.51 -2.83 7.96
CA VAL A 94 8.29 -1.53 7.33
C VAL A 94 6.82 -1.14 7.46
N ALA A 95 6.59 0.03 8.02
CA ALA A 95 5.30 0.70 7.97
C ALA A 95 5.25 1.60 6.72
N GLN A 96 4.32 1.34 5.81
CA GLN A 96 3.98 2.25 4.71
C GLN A 96 2.83 3.15 5.18
N LEU A 97 3.08 4.45 5.26
CA LEU A 97 2.18 5.43 5.84
C LEU A 97 1.76 6.49 4.81
N PHE A 98 0.49 6.87 4.89
CA PHE A 98 -0.01 8.13 4.38
C PHE A 98 -0.15 9.10 5.55
N LEU A 99 0.50 10.26 5.42
CA LEU A 99 0.51 11.35 6.38
C LEU A 99 -0.03 12.63 5.70
N PRO A 100 -0.16 13.78 6.38
CA PRO A 100 -0.53 15.03 5.72
C PRO A 100 0.45 15.39 4.59
N HIS A 101 -0.04 16.08 3.56
CA HIS A 101 0.78 16.48 2.41
C HIS A 101 1.76 17.59 2.77
N ASP A 102 1.28 18.57 3.56
CA ASP A 102 2.08 19.70 4.01
C ASP A 102 3.33 19.23 4.76
N ALA A 103 4.46 19.86 4.46
CA ALA A 103 5.76 19.40 4.96
C ALA A 103 5.90 19.51 6.48
N GLU A 104 5.35 20.56 7.09
CA GLU A 104 5.43 20.79 8.52
C GLU A 104 4.47 19.87 9.28
N GLU A 105 3.22 19.75 8.80
CA GLU A 105 2.24 18.83 9.38
C GLU A 105 2.70 17.37 9.25
N LYS A 106 3.28 16.99 8.11
CA LYS A 106 3.87 15.67 7.89
C LYS A 106 5.01 15.39 8.87
N ALA A 107 5.93 16.34 9.05
CA ALA A 107 7.05 16.17 9.97
C ALA A 107 6.58 16.05 11.43
N ALA A 108 5.60 16.86 11.83
CA ALA A 108 5.00 16.79 13.16
C ALA A 108 4.30 15.45 13.40
N MET A 109 3.49 14.98 12.44
CA MET A 109 2.80 13.70 12.51
C MET A 109 3.78 12.53 12.52
N LEU A 110 4.79 12.55 11.65
CA LEU A 110 5.84 11.53 11.61
C LEU A 110 6.56 11.43 12.95
N LYS A 111 6.91 12.57 13.56
CA LYS A 111 7.55 12.59 14.88
C LYS A 111 6.65 11.97 15.95
N ALA A 112 5.36 12.28 15.95
CA ALA A 112 4.41 11.71 16.90
C ALA A 112 4.26 10.19 16.72
N VAL A 113 4.13 9.72 15.48
CA VAL A 113 4.05 8.28 15.15
C VAL A 113 5.32 7.56 15.56
N VAL A 114 6.51 8.10 15.25
CA VAL A 114 7.80 7.53 15.64
C VAL A 114 7.94 7.44 17.15
N SER A 115 7.57 8.49 17.90
CA SER A 115 7.56 8.47 19.37
C SER A 115 6.68 7.34 19.90
N GLN A 116 5.46 7.20 19.36
CA GLN A 116 4.52 6.19 19.81
C GLN A 116 4.98 4.75 19.51
N ILE A 117 5.69 4.55 18.38
CA ILE A 117 6.30 3.26 18.01
C ILE A 117 7.45 2.92 18.97
N ASP A 118 8.33 3.89 19.25
CA ASP A 118 9.47 3.71 20.16
C ASP A 118 9.01 3.45 21.60
N GLU A 119 8.02 4.20 22.09
CA GLU A 119 7.38 4.01 23.39
C GLU A 119 6.67 2.65 23.52
N ALA A 120 6.21 2.08 22.41
CA ALA A 120 5.64 0.74 22.37
C ALA A 120 6.70 -0.37 22.36
N GLY A 121 7.99 -0.01 22.42
CA GLY A 121 9.12 -0.94 22.52
C GLY A 121 9.70 -1.40 21.18
N PHE A 122 9.35 -0.75 20.06
CA PHE A 122 9.86 -1.09 18.73
C PHE A 122 10.93 -0.07 18.31
N PRO A 123 12.22 -0.45 18.28
CA PRO A 123 13.27 0.48 17.90
C PRO A 123 13.09 0.96 16.45
N VAL A 124 12.97 2.27 16.26
CA VAL A 124 12.88 2.88 14.92
C VAL A 124 14.29 3.05 14.34
N LEU A 125 14.56 2.38 13.22
CA LEU A 125 15.87 2.36 12.58
C LEU A 125 16.04 3.47 11.56
N TRP A 126 14.98 3.76 10.79
CA TRP A 126 15.04 4.70 9.69
C TRP A 126 13.65 5.20 9.31
N THR A 127 13.59 6.44 8.80
CA THR A 127 12.39 6.97 8.15
C THR A 127 12.76 7.45 6.75
N ARG A 128 11.87 7.19 5.79
CA ARG A 128 12.11 7.45 4.37
C ARG A 128 10.90 8.14 3.76
N ASN A 129 11.10 9.29 3.12
CA ASN A 129 10.08 9.84 2.23
C ASN A 129 10.06 9.00 0.95
N VAL A 130 8.91 8.42 0.62
CA VAL A 130 8.78 7.58 -0.58
C VAL A 130 8.73 8.49 -1.81
N PRO A 131 9.60 8.30 -2.82
CA PRO A 131 9.57 9.10 -4.03
C PRO A 131 8.31 8.79 -4.83
N PHE A 132 7.75 9.83 -5.45
CA PHE A 132 6.59 9.73 -6.34
C PHE A 132 6.67 10.77 -7.45
N VAL A 133 5.89 10.58 -8.52
CA VAL A 133 5.78 11.53 -9.63
C VAL A 133 4.39 12.17 -9.59
N TYR A 134 4.32 13.42 -9.14
CA TYR A 134 3.06 14.15 -8.87
C TYR A 134 2.15 14.23 -10.11
N GLU A 135 2.74 14.42 -11.28
CA GLU A 135 2.07 14.58 -12.57
C GLU A 135 1.44 13.29 -13.08
N ASN A 136 1.81 12.12 -12.54
CA ASN A 136 1.32 10.82 -12.98
C ASN A 136 0.02 10.38 -12.25
N CYS A 137 -0.77 11.35 -11.78
CA CYS A 137 -2.12 11.15 -11.25
C CYS A 137 -3.03 12.34 -11.59
N GLY A 138 -4.36 12.12 -11.56
CA GLY A 138 -5.34 13.14 -11.94
C GLY A 138 -5.50 14.28 -10.91
N PRO A 139 -6.10 15.42 -11.30
CA PRO A 139 -6.22 16.61 -10.44
C PRO A 139 -6.92 16.35 -9.09
N ALA A 140 -8.00 15.58 -9.07
CA ALA A 140 -8.66 15.22 -7.82
C ALA A 140 -7.76 14.35 -6.92
N ALA A 141 -6.95 13.46 -7.49
CA ALA A 141 -5.98 12.67 -6.73
C ALA A 141 -4.87 13.55 -6.16
N GLN A 142 -4.42 14.54 -6.93
CA GLN A 142 -3.45 15.55 -6.52
C GLN A 142 -3.95 16.42 -5.36
N GLN A 143 -5.19 16.88 -5.42
CA GLN A 143 -5.79 17.69 -4.35
C GLN A 143 -5.93 16.92 -3.03
N ALA A 144 -6.23 15.62 -3.10
CA ALA A 144 -6.37 14.75 -1.94
C ALA A 144 -5.09 13.98 -1.58
N MET A 145 -3.95 14.31 -2.21
CA MET A 145 -2.72 13.53 -2.12
C MET A 145 -2.13 13.56 -0.70
N PRO A 146 -1.85 12.41 -0.05
CA PRO A 146 -1.14 12.40 1.22
C PRO A 146 0.38 12.56 1.02
N GLY A 147 1.10 12.76 2.11
CA GLY A 147 2.53 12.51 2.17
C GLY A 147 2.80 11.01 2.30
N PHE A 148 3.79 10.50 1.56
CA PHE A 148 4.16 9.07 1.57
C PHE A 148 5.43 8.86 2.39
N VAL A 149 5.33 8.10 3.49
CA VAL A 149 6.47 7.83 4.38
C VAL A 149 6.58 6.34 4.68
N GLN A 150 7.80 5.84 4.69
CA GLN A 150 8.14 4.52 5.21
C GLN A 150 8.87 4.68 6.55
N VAL A 151 8.48 3.89 7.54
CA VAL A 151 9.18 3.78 8.84
C VAL A 151 9.71 2.36 8.97
N VAL A 152 11.02 2.20 9.09
CA VAL A 152 11.67 0.92 9.29
C VAL A 152 11.91 0.72 10.78
N VAL A 153 11.42 -0.40 11.32
CA VAL A 153 11.55 -0.75 12.73
C VAL A 153 12.27 -2.08 12.88
N GLN A 154 12.99 -2.23 13.99
CA GLN A 154 13.59 -3.49 14.39
C GLN A 154 12.60 -4.33 15.19
N ARG A 155 12.69 -5.65 15.07
CA ARG A 155 12.02 -6.59 15.98
C ARG A 155 12.50 -6.38 17.42
N PRO A 156 11.59 -6.21 18.41
CA PRO A 156 11.97 -6.18 19.82
C PRO A 156 12.73 -7.45 20.24
N THR A 157 13.65 -7.32 21.20
CA THR A 157 14.55 -8.42 21.60
C THR A 157 13.82 -9.57 22.27
N ASP A 158 12.67 -9.31 22.90
CA ASP A 158 11.80 -10.25 23.59
C ASP A 158 10.72 -10.89 22.70
N THR A 159 10.59 -10.46 21.45
CA THR A 159 9.64 -11.00 20.46
C THR A 159 10.32 -12.00 19.54
N GLN A 160 9.74 -13.17 19.28
CA GLN A 160 10.29 -14.14 18.31
C GLN A 160 10.04 -13.70 16.85
N ALA A 161 10.95 -14.04 15.95
CA ALA A 161 10.76 -13.80 14.52
C ALA A 161 9.57 -14.58 13.94
N GLY A 162 9.08 -14.17 12.78
CA GLY A 162 7.99 -14.86 12.10
C GLY A 162 6.62 -14.44 12.63
N GLN A 163 5.78 -15.39 13.02
CA GLN A 163 4.37 -15.11 13.33
C GLN A 163 4.22 -14.23 14.58
N ASP A 164 5.01 -14.49 15.62
CA ASP A 164 4.98 -13.72 16.86
C ASP A 164 5.28 -12.24 16.60
N PHE A 165 6.27 -11.94 15.76
CA PHE A 165 6.56 -10.57 15.35
C PHE A 165 5.40 -9.93 14.55
N GLU A 166 4.78 -10.66 13.61
CA GLU A 166 3.61 -10.14 12.89
C GLU A 166 2.42 -9.84 13.82
N ASP A 167 2.19 -10.66 14.83
CA ASP A 167 1.11 -10.46 15.81
C ASP A 167 1.35 -9.20 16.66
N HIS A 168 2.61 -8.97 17.08
CA HIS A 168 3.02 -7.76 17.77
C HIS A 168 2.91 -6.51 16.88
N LEU A 169 3.31 -6.60 15.62
CA LEU A 169 3.15 -5.52 14.63
C LEU A 169 1.67 -5.21 14.37
N TYR A 170 0.81 -6.23 14.32
CA TYR A 170 -0.64 -6.04 14.21
C TYR A 170 -1.19 -5.32 15.44
N ALA A 171 -0.80 -5.71 16.66
CA ALA A 171 -1.20 -5.03 17.88
C ALA A 171 -0.76 -3.56 17.88
N LEU A 172 0.48 -3.29 17.50
CA LEU A 172 1.02 -1.93 17.35
C LEU A 172 0.22 -1.12 16.31
N ARG A 173 -0.04 -1.69 15.13
CA ARG A 173 -0.89 -1.07 14.11
C ARG A 173 -2.26 -0.68 14.68
N ARG A 174 -2.92 -1.60 15.40
CA ARG A 174 -4.23 -1.34 16.03
C ARG A 174 -4.16 -0.27 17.11
N GLN A 175 -3.04 -0.16 17.83
CA GLN A 175 -2.81 0.91 18.79
C GLN A 175 -2.65 2.25 18.10
N LEU A 176 -1.79 2.35 17.08
CA LEU A 176 -1.59 3.57 16.29
C LEU A 176 -2.90 4.05 15.64
N GLU A 177 -3.69 3.15 15.05
CA GLU A 177 -5.01 3.47 14.47
C GLU A 177 -6.05 3.94 15.49
N LYS A 178 -5.87 3.64 16.78
CA LYS A 178 -6.72 4.16 17.87
C LYS A 178 -6.23 5.52 18.38
N THR A 179 -4.92 5.73 18.38
CA THR A 179 -4.27 6.94 18.91
C THR A 179 -4.41 8.11 17.93
N PHE A 180 -4.22 7.86 16.64
CA PHE A 180 -4.20 8.90 15.61
C PHE A 180 -5.48 8.87 14.77
N ASP A 181 -5.96 10.06 14.41
CA ASP A 181 -7.11 10.18 13.50
C ASP A 181 -6.76 9.61 12.12
N ARG A 182 -7.71 8.88 11.51
CA ARG A 182 -7.52 8.20 10.23
C ARG A 182 -7.19 9.15 9.08
N GLN A 183 -7.69 10.39 9.12
CA GLN A 183 -7.38 11.39 8.09
C GLN A 183 -5.96 11.94 8.26
N ALA A 184 -5.48 11.99 9.51
CA ALA A 184 -4.13 12.45 9.84
C ALA A 184 -3.06 11.37 9.61
N MET A 185 -3.41 10.10 9.80
CA MET A 185 -2.50 8.98 9.57
C MET A 185 -3.27 7.76 9.07
N TYR A 186 -2.82 7.20 7.94
CA TYR A 186 -3.32 5.92 7.45
C TYR A 186 -2.17 4.94 7.19
N ILE A 187 -2.29 3.73 7.76
CA ILE A 187 -1.32 2.66 7.61
C ILE A 187 -1.74 1.77 6.42
N CYS A 188 -0.98 1.84 5.32
CA CYS A 188 -1.20 0.98 4.16
C CYS A 188 -0.78 -0.46 4.43
N SER A 189 0.37 -0.63 5.08
CA SER A 189 0.90 -1.91 5.54
C SER A 189 1.85 -1.65 6.70
N PHE A 190 1.92 -2.57 7.66
CA PHE A 190 2.97 -2.57 8.68
C PHE A 190 3.32 -4.02 9.00
N SER A 191 4.39 -4.52 8.38
CA SER A 191 4.72 -5.95 8.36
C SER A 191 6.21 -6.16 8.11
N SER A 192 6.74 -7.29 8.59
CA SER A 192 8.07 -7.83 8.25
C SER A 192 8.05 -8.66 6.97
N ARG A 193 6.86 -9.07 6.50
CA ARG A 193 6.68 -9.98 5.38
C ARG A 193 6.21 -9.31 4.10
N THR A 194 5.43 -8.23 4.22
CA THR A 194 4.74 -7.63 3.08
C THR A 194 4.80 -6.11 3.10
N ILE A 195 4.66 -5.50 1.93
CA ILE A 195 4.54 -4.06 1.75
C ILE A 195 3.52 -3.74 0.66
N VAL A 196 2.80 -2.63 0.80
CA VAL A 196 1.76 -2.21 -0.13
C VAL A 196 2.09 -0.85 -0.74
N TYR A 197 2.09 -0.77 -2.07
CA TYR A 197 2.10 0.47 -2.83
C TYR A 197 0.75 0.64 -3.51
N LYS A 198 -0.01 1.67 -3.12
CA LYS A 198 -1.37 1.89 -3.62
C LYS A 198 -1.71 3.37 -3.63
N GLY A 199 -2.76 3.73 -4.35
CA GLY A 199 -3.25 5.10 -4.31
C GLY A 199 -4.52 5.31 -5.11
N MET A 200 -5.00 6.55 -5.10
CA MET A 200 -6.11 7.04 -5.92
C MET A 200 -5.66 7.18 -7.39
N LEU A 201 -5.39 6.03 -8.00
CA LEU A 201 -4.71 5.89 -9.28
C LEU A 201 -5.49 4.93 -10.18
N HIS A 202 -5.40 5.17 -11.49
CA HIS A 202 -5.69 4.17 -12.50
C HIS A 202 -4.70 3.02 -12.43
N ALA A 203 -5.08 1.87 -12.98
CA ALA A 203 -4.27 0.66 -12.90
C ALA A 203 -2.88 0.86 -13.56
N TYR A 204 -2.82 1.54 -14.70
CA TYR A 204 -1.55 1.83 -15.38
C TYR A 204 -0.69 2.87 -14.64
N GLN A 205 -1.33 3.80 -13.91
CA GLN A 205 -0.64 4.90 -13.23
C GLN A 205 0.22 4.43 -12.05
N VAL A 206 -0.08 3.29 -11.42
CA VAL A 206 0.70 2.78 -10.26
C VAL A 206 2.19 2.68 -10.59
N SER A 207 2.52 2.11 -11.75
CA SER A 207 3.91 1.98 -12.22
C SER A 207 4.55 3.33 -12.55
N LEU A 208 3.78 4.30 -13.02
CA LEU A 208 4.28 5.63 -13.39
C LEU A 208 4.45 6.53 -12.15
N PHE A 209 3.59 6.35 -11.15
CA PHE A 209 3.52 7.19 -9.97
C PHE A 209 4.60 6.84 -8.95
N TYR A 210 4.96 5.56 -8.78
CA TYR A 210 5.97 5.10 -7.82
C TYR A 210 7.26 4.62 -8.51
N PRO A 211 8.30 5.46 -8.66
CA PRO A 211 9.57 5.09 -9.30
C PRO A 211 10.27 3.90 -8.66
N ASP A 212 10.11 3.70 -7.35
CA ASP A 212 10.66 2.56 -6.61
C ASP A 212 10.35 1.22 -7.28
N LEU A 213 9.17 1.09 -7.89
CA LEU A 213 8.69 -0.14 -8.51
C LEU A 213 9.49 -0.55 -9.77
N HIS A 214 10.32 0.34 -10.30
CA HIS A 214 11.25 0.06 -11.42
C HIS A 214 12.69 -0.19 -10.96
N ASN A 215 12.97 -0.12 -9.65
CA ASN A 215 14.30 -0.42 -9.14
C ASN A 215 14.57 -1.93 -9.28
N PRO A 216 15.67 -2.38 -9.92
CA PRO A 216 15.98 -3.80 -10.07
C PRO A 216 16.10 -4.60 -8.76
N GLN A 217 16.30 -3.93 -7.62
CA GLN A 217 16.36 -4.53 -6.30
C GLN A 217 14.98 -4.65 -5.63
N MET A 218 13.94 -4.05 -6.21
CA MET A 218 12.55 -4.26 -5.84
C MET A 218 12.12 -5.66 -6.28
N LYS A 219 12.61 -6.68 -5.56
CA LYS A 219 12.40 -8.09 -5.86
C LYS A 219 11.34 -8.65 -4.91
N SER A 220 10.48 -9.49 -5.44
CA SER A 220 9.45 -10.15 -4.64
C SER A 220 9.30 -11.61 -5.05
N ALA A 221 8.79 -12.45 -4.14
CA ALA A 221 8.41 -13.83 -4.44
C ALA A 221 6.92 -13.96 -4.76
N ILE A 222 6.10 -12.98 -4.35
CA ILE A 222 4.67 -12.91 -4.64
C ILE A 222 4.25 -11.45 -4.79
N CYS A 223 3.41 -11.18 -5.78
CA CYS A 223 2.77 -9.89 -5.97
C CYS A 223 1.26 -10.09 -6.12
N LEU A 224 0.47 -9.32 -5.39
CA LEU A 224 -0.98 -9.25 -5.54
C LEU A 224 -1.35 -7.84 -5.99
N ILE A 225 -2.16 -7.73 -7.03
CA ILE A 225 -2.58 -6.46 -7.61
C ILE A 225 -4.09 -6.30 -7.54
N HIS A 226 -4.53 -5.05 -7.49
CA HIS A 226 -5.94 -4.72 -7.51
C HIS A 226 -6.19 -3.41 -8.26
N SER A 227 -7.28 -3.37 -9.04
CA SER A 227 -7.86 -2.18 -9.65
C SER A 227 -9.32 -2.08 -9.23
N ARG A 228 -9.65 -0.98 -8.55
CA ARG A 228 -10.94 -0.75 -7.93
C ARG A 228 -11.91 -0.10 -8.92
N PHE A 229 -13.17 -0.49 -8.83
CA PHE A 229 -14.30 0.20 -9.45
C PHE A 229 -15.29 0.56 -8.34
N SER A 230 -15.51 1.85 -8.11
CA SER A 230 -16.33 2.41 -7.05
C SER A 230 -17.68 2.84 -7.61
N THR A 231 -18.76 2.54 -6.89
CA THR A 231 -20.06 3.19 -7.14
C THR A 231 -20.19 4.54 -6.42
N ASN A 232 -19.19 4.94 -5.62
CA ASN A 232 -19.13 6.23 -4.96
C ASN A 232 -18.34 7.23 -5.81
N THR A 233 -18.87 8.44 -5.99
CA THR A 233 -18.30 9.52 -6.82
C THR A 233 -17.09 10.22 -6.20
N PHE A 234 -16.70 9.90 -4.96
CA PHE A 234 -15.58 10.51 -4.25
C PHE A 234 -14.52 9.44 -3.95
N PRO A 235 -13.48 9.34 -4.79
CA PRO A 235 -12.38 8.42 -4.54
C PRO A 235 -11.52 8.94 -3.38
N SER A 236 -10.80 8.04 -2.72
CA SER A 236 -9.86 8.41 -1.66
C SER A 236 -8.66 7.46 -1.67
N TRP A 237 -7.49 8.00 -1.33
CA TRP A 237 -6.21 7.26 -1.35
C TRP A 237 -6.24 6.02 -0.44
N ASP A 238 -6.81 6.14 0.76
CA ASP A 238 -6.85 5.09 1.78
C ASP A 238 -7.78 3.92 1.42
N ARG A 239 -8.77 4.15 0.54
CA ARG A 239 -9.71 3.12 0.07
C ARG A 239 -9.20 2.30 -1.11
N ALA A 240 -8.09 2.71 -1.72
CA ALA A 240 -7.40 1.88 -2.68
C ALA A 240 -7.02 0.53 -2.03
N GLN A 241 -7.02 -0.51 -2.84
CA GLN A 241 -6.59 -1.86 -2.46
C GLN A 241 -5.27 -2.17 -3.17
N PRO A 242 -4.46 -3.10 -2.65
CA PRO A 242 -4.71 -4.05 -1.54
C PRO A 242 -4.75 -3.45 -0.11
N PHE A 243 -5.22 -4.25 0.87
CA PHE A 243 -5.29 -3.91 2.31
C PHE A 243 -4.31 -4.73 3.16
#